data_AF-A0A843EHA1-F1
#
_entry.id   AF-A0A843EHA1-F1
#
_cell.length_a   1.000
_cell.length_b   1.000
_cell.length_c   1.000
_cell.angle_alpha   90.00
_cell.angle_beta   90.00
_cell.angle_gamma   90.00
#
_symmetry.space_group_name_H-M   'P 1'
#
loop_
_entity.id
_entity.type
_entity.pdbx_description
1 polymer ?
#
loop_
_entity_poly.entity_id
_entity_poly.type
_entity_poly.pdbx_seq_one_letter_code
_entity_poly.pdbx_strand_id
1 'polypeptide(L)'
;MSTICDKDTLAVEALNKAFQAAGRQYGYESVTAEFALFKEFKVQWTRSRRIAHFKVSDYMEDAPYEVLEALACSLLARIDGREEVPYKKAMRDWVLAPGFSETKRPKYIERSRNVTGSRIGQERNLQDSFDRLEKMGLFDRSKGVEAIWTTDTASPKAASCSVLFKLIVVSNQLDDLNVPEYVVDYAVYSQYLKIVKGAEVFGFTTEVYTREEEKMFDRYHEAERMLDRMALYL
;
A
#
# COMPACT_ATOMS: atom_id res chain seq x y z
N MET A 1 -23.24 -21.13 -9.81
CA MET A 1 -22.92 -19.92 -10.62
C MET A 1 -23.82 -18.71 -10.36
N SER A 2 -24.91 -18.81 -9.54
CA SER A 2 -25.84 -17.69 -9.31
C SER A 2 -25.43 -16.69 -8.20
N THR A 3 -24.54 -17.07 -7.27
CA THR A 3 -24.27 -16.27 -6.05
C THR A 3 -23.22 -15.17 -6.20
N ILE A 4 -22.42 -15.21 -7.27
CA ILE A 4 -21.32 -14.24 -7.49
C ILE A 4 -21.87 -12.97 -8.15
N CYS A 5 -22.79 -13.09 -9.10
CA CYS A 5 -23.42 -11.96 -9.78
C CYS A 5 -24.23 -11.05 -8.84
N ASP A 6 -24.88 -11.63 -7.83
CA ASP A 6 -25.71 -10.88 -6.88
C ASP A 6 -24.87 -10.03 -5.92
N LYS A 7 -23.71 -10.55 -5.47
CA LYS A 7 -22.82 -9.81 -4.55
C LYS A 7 -22.17 -8.61 -5.21
N ASP A 8 -21.69 -8.77 -6.44
CA ASP A 8 -21.06 -7.68 -7.19
C ASP A 8 -22.08 -6.56 -7.47
N THR A 9 -23.33 -6.93 -7.79
CA THR A 9 -24.43 -5.99 -7.98
C THR A 9 -24.74 -5.21 -6.70
N LEU A 10 -24.86 -5.90 -5.57
CA LEU A 10 -25.12 -5.27 -4.26
C LEU A 10 -24.00 -4.31 -3.84
N ALA A 11 -22.73 -4.67 -4.10
CA ALA A 11 -21.59 -3.82 -3.80
C ALA A 11 -21.60 -2.53 -4.64
N VAL A 12 -21.88 -2.63 -5.94
CA VAL A 12 -22.00 -1.47 -6.85
C VAL A 12 -23.19 -0.58 -6.47
N GLU A 13 -24.31 -1.16 -6.08
CA GLU A 13 -25.47 -0.42 -5.58
C GLU A 13 -25.15 0.33 -4.29
N ALA A 14 -24.47 -0.32 -3.33
CA ALA A 14 -24.04 0.30 -2.09
C ALA A 14 -23.08 1.47 -2.34
N LEU A 15 -22.11 1.29 -3.24
CA LEU A 15 -21.19 2.33 -3.67
C LEU A 15 -21.92 3.53 -4.27
N ASN A 16 -22.80 3.30 -5.25
CA ASN A 16 -23.57 4.37 -5.88
C ASN A 16 -24.46 5.09 -4.86
N LYS A 17 -25.11 4.36 -3.97
CA LYS A 17 -25.95 4.94 -2.92
C LYS A 17 -25.15 5.87 -2.01
N ALA A 18 -23.97 5.44 -1.56
CA ALA A 18 -23.10 6.25 -0.70
C ALA A 18 -22.64 7.54 -1.40
N PHE A 19 -22.19 7.44 -2.65
CA PHE A 19 -21.73 8.59 -3.43
C PHE A 19 -22.86 9.56 -3.80
N GLN A 20 -24.05 9.05 -4.11
CA GLN A 20 -25.23 9.89 -4.35
C GLN A 20 -25.68 10.62 -3.08
N ALA A 21 -25.72 9.92 -1.94
CA ALA A 21 -26.09 10.52 -0.66
C ALA A 21 -25.13 11.65 -0.27
N ALA A 22 -23.82 11.42 -0.38
CA ALA A 22 -22.81 12.45 -0.17
C ALA A 22 -22.95 13.59 -1.19
N GLY A 23 -23.09 13.28 -2.48
CA GLY A 23 -23.25 14.28 -3.56
C GLY A 23 -24.35 15.29 -3.30
N ARG A 24 -25.52 14.84 -2.81
CA ARG A 24 -26.65 15.71 -2.45
C ARG A 24 -26.29 16.71 -1.35
N GLN A 25 -25.48 16.31 -0.37
CA GLN A 25 -25.04 17.19 0.73
C GLN A 25 -24.12 18.32 0.22
N TYR A 26 -23.38 18.07 -0.86
CA TYR A 26 -22.49 19.05 -1.49
C TYR A 26 -23.13 19.77 -2.70
N GLY A 27 -24.43 19.56 -2.96
CA GLY A 27 -25.17 20.27 -4.01
C GLY A 27 -24.94 19.75 -5.44
N TYR A 28 -24.48 18.50 -5.58
CA TYR A 28 -24.40 17.83 -6.88
C TYR A 28 -25.78 17.33 -7.31
N GLU A 29 -26.09 17.49 -8.60
CA GLU A 29 -27.33 17.02 -9.23
C GLU A 29 -27.25 15.53 -9.56
N SER A 30 -26.05 15.07 -9.97
CA SER A 30 -25.80 13.66 -10.27
C SER A 30 -24.39 13.27 -9.84
N VAL A 31 -24.30 12.22 -9.02
CA VAL A 31 -23.04 11.57 -8.69
C VAL A 31 -23.18 10.09 -8.97
N THR A 32 -22.22 9.55 -9.72
CA THR A 32 -22.14 8.11 -9.99
C THR A 32 -20.77 7.59 -9.60
N ALA A 33 -20.71 6.33 -9.20
CA ALA A 33 -19.47 5.68 -8.84
C ALA A 33 -19.47 4.24 -9.33
N GLU A 34 -18.30 3.78 -9.79
CA GLU A 34 -18.08 2.39 -10.17
C GLU A 34 -16.79 1.87 -9.56
N PHE A 35 -16.73 0.56 -9.32
CA PHE A 35 -15.46 -0.09 -9.04
C PHE A 35 -14.66 -0.23 -10.33
N ALA A 36 -13.37 0.07 -10.25
CA ALA A 36 -12.44 -0.07 -11.35
C ALA A 36 -11.19 -0.81 -10.88
N LEU A 37 -10.67 -1.66 -11.77
CA LEU A 37 -9.46 -2.43 -11.52
C LEU A 37 -8.25 -1.48 -11.49
N PHE A 38 -7.67 -1.31 -10.31
CA PHE A 38 -6.43 -0.55 -10.15
C PHE A 38 -5.34 -1.40 -9.49
N LYS A 39 -4.08 -1.21 -9.91
CA LYS A 39 -2.93 -1.76 -9.17
C LYS A 39 -2.85 -1.12 -7.80
N GLU A 40 -2.76 0.21 -7.77
CA GLU A 40 -2.71 0.99 -6.54
C GLU A 40 -4.10 1.23 -5.96
N PHE A 41 -4.18 1.37 -4.64
CA PHE A 41 -5.40 1.87 -4.02
C PHE A 41 -5.54 3.35 -4.35
N LYS A 42 -6.45 3.67 -5.28
CA LYS A 42 -6.71 5.04 -5.69
C LYS A 42 -8.18 5.26 -6.06
N VAL A 43 -8.55 6.53 -6.13
CA VAL A 43 -9.81 6.96 -6.71
C VAL A 43 -9.49 7.98 -7.80
N GLN A 44 -10.17 7.84 -8.93
CA GLN A 44 -10.14 8.83 -10.01
C GLN A 44 -11.53 9.45 -10.12
N TRP A 45 -11.61 10.72 -10.48
CA TRP A 45 -12.88 11.37 -10.71
C TRP A 45 -12.84 12.30 -11.91
N THR A 46 -13.99 12.48 -12.53
CA THR A 46 -14.27 13.54 -13.50
C THR A 46 -15.44 14.37 -13.00
N ARG A 47 -15.41 15.68 -13.26
CA ARG A 47 -16.44 16.60 -12.81
C ARG A 47 -16.80 17.58 -13.92
N SER A 48 -18.09 17.79 -14.12
CA SER A 48 -18.63 18.86 -14.95
C SER A 48 -19.79 19.54 -14.20
N ARG A 49 -19.59 20.80 -13.81
CA ARG A 49 -20.55 21.57 -13.00
C ARG A 49 -21.00 20.79 -11.76
N ARG A 50 -22.26 20.36 -11.72
CA ARG A 50 -22.92 19.61 -10.63
C ARG A 50 -23.03 18.11 -10.91
N ILE A 51 -22.28 17.61 -11.88
CA ILE A 51 -22.19 16.18 -12.22
C ILE A 51 -20.78 15.71 -11.90
N ALA A 52 -20.67 14.61 -11.16
CA ALA A 52 -19.40 13.96 -10.86
C ALA A 52 -19.49 12.45 -11.13
N HIS A 53 -18.40 11.88 -11.66
CA HIS A 53 -18.26 10.45 -11.85
C HIS A 53 -16.96 9.98 -11.22
N PHE A 54 -17.02 8.89 -10.46
CA PHE A 54 -15.90 8.33 -9.71
C PHE A 54 -15.60 6.90 -10.15
N LYS A 55 -14.31 6.62 -10.35
CA LYS A 55 -13.77 5.26 -10.43
C LYS A 55 -13.04 4.97 -9.13
N VAL A 56 -13.61 4.09 -8.32
CA VAL A 56 -13.08 3.69 -7.01
C VAL A 56 -12.34 2.39 -7.16
N SER A 57 -11.19 2.24 -6.49
CA SER A 57 -10.47 0.98 -6.52
C SER A 57 -11.33 -0.17 -6.01
N ASP A 58 -11.31 -1.25 -6.77
CA ASP A 58 -11.95 -2.53 -6.48
C ASP A 58 -11.39 -3.25 -5.24
N TYR A 59 -10.38 -2.71 -4.55
CA TYR A 59 -10.05 -3.16 -3.20
C TYR A 59 -11.19 -2.86 -2.20
N MET A 60 -12.12 -1.97 -2.54
CA MET A 60 -13.26 -1.55 -1.71
C MET A 60 -14.57 -2.31 -1.97
N GLU A 61 -14.58 -3.34 -2.81
CA GLU A 61 -15.79 -4.12 -3.14
C GLU A 61 -16.46 -4.76 -1.92
N ASP A 62 -15.69 -5.09 -0.88
CA ASP A 62 -16.17 -5.66 0.39
C ASP A 62 -16.19 -4.62 1.53
N ALA A 63 -16.01 -3.34 1.22
CA ALA A 63 -16.04 -2.29 2.23
C ALA A 63 -17.47 -2.14 2.78
N PRO A 64 -17.64 -2.03 4.11
CA PRO A 64 -18.93 -1.70 4.70
C PRO A 64 -19.48 -0.37 4.16
N TYR A 65 -20.80 -0.23 4.14
CA TYR A 65 -21.45 0.98 3.61
C TYR A 65 -20.95 2.27 4.29
N GLU A 66 -20.72 2.24 5.61
CA GLU A 66 -20.17 3.38 6.37
C GLU A 66 -18.76 3.80 5.90
N VAL A 67 -17.97 2.86 5.41
CA VAL A 67 -16.63 3.11 4.85
C VAL A 67 -16.76 3.75 3.46
N LEU A 68 -17.68 3.27 2.63
CA LEU A 68 -17.99 3.87 1.33
C LEU A 68 -18.52 5.30 1.46
N GLU A 69 -19.41 5.54 2.43
CA GLU A 69 -19.93 6.88 2.74
C GLU A 69 -18.82 7.80 3.27
N ALA A 70 -17.96 7.28 4.15
CA ALA A 70 -16.78 8.00 4.63
C ALA A 70 -15.85 8.44 3.49
N LEU A 71 -15.55 7.53 2.55
CA LEU A 71 -14.79 7.84 1.35
C LEU A 71 -15.46 8.92 0.51
N ALA A 72 -16.75 8.75 0.20
CA ALA A 72 -17.50 9.66 -0.66
C ALA A 72 -17.53 11.09 -0.10
N CYS A 73 -17.84 11.25 1.19
CA CYS A 73 -17.84 12.56 1.84
C CYS A 73 -16.46 13.22 1.79
N SER A 74 -15.38 12.48 2.10
CA SER A 74 -14.02 13.03 2.10
C SER A 74 -13.56 13.46 0.70
N LEU A 75 -13.92 12.71 -0.35
CA LEU A 75 -13.59 13.08 -1.73
C LEU A 75 -14.36 14.32 -2.20
N LEU A 76 -15.67 14.39 -1.92
CA LEU A 76 -16.49 15.53 -2.33
C LEU A 76 -16.13 16.81 -1.56
N ALA A 77 -15.82 16.70 -0.26
CA ALA A 77 -15.28 17.82 0.52
C ALA A 77 -14.00 18.38 -0.13
N ARG A 78 -13.08 17.48 -0.51
CA ARG A 78 -11.83 17.84 -1.18
C ARG A 78 -12.06 18.50 -2.53
N ILE A 79 -12.99 18.00 -3.34
CA ILE A 79 -13.34 18.58 -4.65
C ILE A 79 -13.93 20.00 -4.49
N ASP A 80 -14.71 20.22 -3.44
CA ASP A 80 -15.32 21.52 -3.14
C ASP A 80 -14.36 22.50 -2.45
N GLY A 81 -13.09 22.14 -2.25
CA GLY A 81 -12.11 22.97 -1.54
C GLY A 81 -12.40 23.12 -0.05
N ARG A 82 -13.28 22.29 0.51
CA ARG A 82 -13.51 22.20 1.95
C ARG A 82 -12.44 21.28 2.50
N GLU A 83 -11.36 21.90 2.95
CA GLU A 83 -10.15 21.25 3.41
C GLU A 83 -10.43 20.49 4.72
N GLU A 84 -10.87 19.24 4.62
CA GLU A 84 -10.78 18.29 5.73
C GLU A 84 -9.90 17.12 5.30
N VAL A 85 -8.60 17.31 5.55
CA VAL A 85 -7.68 16.21 5.84
C VAL A 85 -7.76 16.02 7.36
N PRO A 86 -8.04 14.82 7.87
CA PRO A 86 -7.94 13.53 7.20
C PRO A 86 -9.30 12.91 6.82
N TYR A 87 -9.29 11.76 6.13
CA TYR A 87 -10.53 11.02 5.83
C TYR A 87 -11.32 10.70 7.11
N LYS A 88 -12.62 10.38 7.01
CA LYS A 88 -13.39 10.01 8.21
C LYS A 88 -12.85 8.73 8.87
N LYS A 89 -13.04 8.63 10.19
CA LYS A 89 -12.55 7.53 11.05
C LYS A 89 -12.90 6.12 10.53
N ALA A 90 -14.12 5.92 10.00
CA ALA A 90 -14.52 4.61 9.47
C ALA A 90 -13.59 4.14 8.33
N MET A 91 -13.25 5.05 7.39
CA MET A 91 -12.32 4.76 6.31
C MET A 91 -10.92 4.44 6.85
N ARG A 92 -10.44 5.24 7.81
CA ARG A 92 -9.15 5.03 8.47
C ARG A 92 -9.05 3.64 9.09
N ASP A 93 -10.00 3.33 9.96
CA ASP A 93 -9.93 2.16 10.81
C ASP A 93 -10.06 0.90 9.95
N TRP A 94 -10.82 0.96 8.86
CA TRP A 94 -10.95 -0.13 7.89
C TRP A 94 -9.65 -0.38 7.11
N VAL A 95 -9.00 0.66 6.56
CA VAL A 95 -7.75 0.46 5.78
C VAL A 95 -6.54 0.12 6.64
N LEU A 96 -6.53 0.55 7.90
CA LEU A 96 -5.45 0.24 8.86
C LEU A 96 -5.69 -1.08 9.61
N ALA A 97 -6.85 -1.71 9.47
CA ALA A 97 -7.13 -2.99 10.09
C ALA A 97 -6.13 -4.05 9.60
N PRO A 98 -5.59 -4.93 10.47
CA PRO A 98 -4.64 -5.96 10.08
C PRO A 98 -5.13 -6.80 8.88
N GLY A 99 -6.40 -7.21 8.91
CA GLY A 99 -7.04 -8.01 7.87
C GLY A 99 -7.16 -7.32 6.51
N PHE A 100 -7.06 -5.99 6.44
CA PHE A 100 -7.07 -5.28 5.15
C PHE A 100 -5.86 -5.70 4.31
N SER A 101 -4.65 -5.56 4.85
CA SER A 101 -3.44 -5.90 4.10
C SER A 101 -3.37 -7.39 3.79
N GLU A 102 -3.77 -8.26 4.72
CA GLU A 102 -3.75 -9.72 4.54
C GLU A 102 -4.65 -10.19 3.40
N THR A 103 -5.86 -9.63 3.31
CA THR A 103 -6.84 -10.04 2.29
C THR A 103 -6.56 -9.42 0.92
N LYS A 104 -6.03 -8.19 0.86
CA LYS A 104 -5.86 -7.45 -0.40
C LYS A 104 -4.48 -7.64 -1.05
N ARG A 105 -3.46 -8.00 -0.28
CA ARG A 105 -2.08 -8.16 -0.76
C ARG A 105 -1.93 -9.19 -1.89
N PRO A 106 -2.58 -10.39 -1.87
CA PRO A 106 -2.46 -11.34 -2.99
C PRO A 106 -2.88 -10.72 -4.33
N LYS A 107 -4.03 -10.02 -4.34
CA LYS A 107 -4.55 -9.29 -5.51
C LYS A 107 -3.62 -8.15 -5.95
N TYR A 108 -2.96 -7.48 -5.00
CA TYR A 108 -1.94 -6.46 -5.30
C TYR A 108 -0.67 -7.06 -5.94
N ILE A 109 -0.21 -8.21 -5.44
CA ILE A 109 0.96 -8.92 -6.00
C ILE A 109 0.66 -9.41 -7.41
N GLU A 110 -0.51 -10.03 -7.63
CA GLU A 110 -0.94 -10.50 -8.96
C GLU A 110 -0.94 -9.38 -10.01
N ARG A 111 -1.28 -8.16 -9.61
CA ARG A 111 -1.29 -6.97 -10.48
C ARG A 111 0.07 -6.29 -10.62
N SER A 112 1.03 -6.66 -9.80
CA SER A 112 2.35 -6.06 -9.81
C SER A 112 3.16 -6.64 -10.96
N ARG A 113 3.69 -5.75 -11.80
CA ARG A 113 4.60 -6.15 -12.87
C ARG A 113 5.99 -6.34 -12.30
N ASN A 114 6.73 -7.25 -12.92
CA ASN A 114 8.15 -7.47 -12.64
C ASN A 114 8.46 -7.87 -11.19
N VAL A 115 7.57 -8.65 -10.58
CA VAL A 115 7.80 -9.28 -9.27
C VAL A 115 7.61 -10.78 -9.37
N THR A 116 8.31 -11.53 -8.54
CA THR A 116 8.21 -13.00 -8.53
C THR A 116 6.99 -13.49 -7.76
N GLY A 117 6.44 -12.64 -6.87
CA GLY A 117 5.43 -13.06 -5.89
C GLY A 117 5.96 -14.02 -4.82
N SER A 118 7.28 -14.21 -4.75
CA SER A 118 7.96 -15.19 -3.89
C SER A 118 9.01 -14.52 -3.01
N ARG A 119 9.15 -15.05 -1.79
CA ARG A 119 10.25 -14.75 -0.84
C ARG A 119 11.55 -15.47 -1.22
N ILE A 120 11.44 -16.54 -2.00
CA ILE A 120 12.57 -17.37 -2.44
C ILE A 120 13.08 -16.80 -3.76
N GLY A 121 14.33 -16.36 -3.75
CA GLY A 121 15.11 -15.95 -4.91
C GLY A 121 15.90 -17.13 -5.49
N GLN A 122 16.84 -16.85 -6.38
CA GLN A 122 17.79 -17.81 -6.91
C GLN A 122 18.82 -18.21 -5.86
N GLU A 123 19.36 -17.24 -5.12
CA GLU A 123 20.45 -17.47 -4.17
C GLU A 123 19.99 -17.32 -2.70
N ARG A 124 18.92 -16.55 -2.45
CA ARG A 124 18.54 -16.14 -1.10
C ARG A 124 17.06 -16.32 -0.79
N ASN A 125 16.75 -16.53 0.49
CA ASN A 125 15.38 -16.45 1.02
C ASN A 125 15.22 -15.18 1.88
N LEU A 126 14.26 -14.32 1.54
CA LEU A 126 13.97 -13.10 2.31
C LEU A 126 13.51 -13.39 3.74
N GLN A 127 13.03 -14.60 4.01
CA GLN A 127 12.74 -15.05 5.38
C GLN A 127 13.98 -14.98 6.27
N ASP A 128 15.17 -15.32 5.75
CA ASP A 128 16.42 -15.29 6.53
C ASP A 128 16.75 -13.86 6.98
N SER A 129 16.40 -12.87 6.15
CA SER A 129 16.54 -11.46 6.47
C SER A 129 15.62 -11.03 7.63
N PHE A 130 14.36 -11.45 7.59
CA PHE A 130 13.44 -11.22 8.71
C PHE A 130 13.94 -11.86 10.00
N ASP A 131 14.46 -13.08 9.94
CA ASP A 131 14.99 -13.79 11.10
C ASP A 131 16.20 -13.07 11.71
N ARG A 132 17.12 -12.56 10.88
CA ARG A 132 18.27 -11.76 11.36
C ARG A 132 17.84 -10.44 11.96
N LEU A 133 16.93 -9.71 11.31
CA LEU A 133 16.42 -8.42 11.81
C LEU A 133 15.61 -8.57 13.10
N GLU A 134 14.84 -9.63 13.24
CA GLU A 134 14.11 -9.93 14.49
C GLU A 134 15.07 -10.22 15.64
N LYS A 135 16.14 -10.99 15.39
CA LYS A 135 17.20 -11.25 16.39
C LYS A 135 17.91 -9.97 16.84
N MET A 136 18.01 -8.96 15.97
CA MET A 136 18.55 -7.64 16.29
C MET A 136 17.55 -6.74 17.04
N GLY A 137 16.29 -7.15 17.20
CA GLY A 137 15.22 -6.32 17.77
C GLY A 137 14.72 -5.22 16.82
N LEU A 138 15.05 -5.32 15.52
CA LEU A 138 14.73 -4.31 14.50
C LEU A 138 13.47 -4.65 13.69
N PHE A 139 12.90 -5.83 13.86
CA PHE A 139 11.73 -6.30 13.14
C PHE A 139 10.71 -6.97 14.07
N ASP A 140 9.43 -6.64 13.90
CA ASP A 140 8.32 -7.21 14.64
C ASP A 140 7.37 -7.94 13.68
N ARG A 141 7.35 -9.28 13.75
CA ARG A 141 6.49 -10.13 12.90
C ARG A 141 5.01 -9.83 13.04
N SER A 142 4.56 -9.37 14.21
CA SER A 142 3.15 -9.06 14.46
C SER A 142 2.63 -7.91 13.58
N LYS A 143 3.54 -7.13 12.98
CA LYS A 143 3.17 -6.08 12.03
C LYS A 143 2.65 -6.62 10.70
N GLY A 144 2.85 -7.90 10.39
CA GLY A 144 2.27 -8.55 9.20
C GLY A 144 2.89 -8.07 7.89
N VAL A 145 4.18 -7.73 7.91
CA VAL A 145 4.94 -7.29 6.74
C VAL A 145 5.43 -8.50 5.94
N GLU A 146 5.24 -8.43 4.64
CA GLU A 146 5.72 -9.41 3.66
C GLU A 146 6.85 -8.84 2.82
N ALA A 147 7.69 -9.70 2.24
CA ALA A 147 8.70 -9.29 1.27
C ALA A 147 8.74 -10.25 0.07
N ILE A 148 8.93 -9.73 -1.13
CA ILE A 148 9.10 -10.52 -2.36
C ILE A 148 10.23 -9.95 -3.20
N TRP A 149 10.77 -10.77 -4.10
CA TRP A 149 11.75 -10.33 -5.08
C TRP A 149 11.11 -9.65 -6.30
N THR A 150 11.81 -8.71 -6.91
CA THR A 150 11.57 -8.35 -8.31
C THR A 150 11.95 -9.52 -9.22
N THR A 151 11.40 -9.55 -10.42
CA THR A 151 12.01 -10.34 -11.51
C THR A 151 13.30 -9.66 -11.97
N ASP A 152 13.92 -10.18 -13.03
CA ASP A 152 15.06 -9.55 -13.66
C ASP A 152 14.67 -8.16 -14.21
N THR A 153 15.02 -7.11 -13.46
CA THR A 153 14.72 -5.72 -13.81
C THR A 153 15.94 -4.83 -13.67
N ALA A 154 16.10 -3.92 -14.61
CA ALA A 154 17.11 -2.85 -14.55
C ALA A 154 16.71 -1.70 -13.59
N SER A 155 15.90 -1.97 -12.56
CA SER A 155 15.47 -0.96 -11.61
C SER A 155 16.67 -0.52 -10.74
N PRO A 156 16.97 0.79 -10.63
CA PRO A 156 18.03 1.27 -9.74
C PRO A 156 17.61 1.29 -8.26
N LYS A 157 16.40 0.81 -7.92
CA LYS A 157 15.95 0.71 -6.53
C LYS A 157 16.40 -0.60 -5.92
N ALA A 158 17.09 -0.54 -4.77
CA ALA A 158 17.48 -1.70 -3.97
C ALA A 158 16.26 -2.41 -3.37
N ALA A 159 15.31 -1.63 -2.87
CA ALA A 159 14.01 -2.11 -2.40
C ALA A 159 12.98 -0.99 -2.46
N SER A 160 11.70 -1.35 -2.40
CA SER A 160 10.58 -0.42 -2.26
C SER A 160 9.47 -1.06 -1.42
N CYS A 161 8.50 -0.30 -0.96
CA CYS A 161 7.34 -0.85 -0.27
C CYS A 161 6.01 -0.28 -0.73
N SER A 162 4.96 -1.08 -0.57
CA SER A 162 3.61 -0.59 -0.37
C SER A 162 3.30 -0.58 1.12
N VAL A 163 3.13 0.61 1.68
CA VAL A 163 2.68 0.81 3.07
C VAL A 163 1.34 0.13 3.30
N LEU A 164 0.36 0.43 2.45
CA LEU A 164 -1.03 -0.01 2.63
C LEU A 164 -1.17 -1.53 2.55
N PHE A 165 -0.42 -2.17 1.65
CA PHE A 165 -0.44 -3.64 1.50
C PHE A 165 0.62 -4.34 2.36
N LYS A 166 1.41 -3.57 3.14
CA LYS A 166 2.51 -4.07 3.98
C LYS A 166 3.43 -5.04 3.24
N LEU A 167 3.85 -4.64 2.05
CA LEU A 167 4.66 -5.46 1.16
C LEU A 167 5.94 -4.72 0.78
N ILE A 168 7.07 -5.36 1.04
CA ILE A 168 8.39 -4.96 0.58
C ILE A 168 8.67 -5.70 -0.73
N VAL A 169 9.22 -4.98 -1.71
CA VAL A 169 9.68 -5.53 -2.98
C VAL A 169 11.18 -5.26 -3.06
N VAL A 170 11.99 -6.32 -3.03
CA VAL A 170 13.45 -6.28 -2.99
C VAL A 170 14.01 -6.57 -4.38
N SER A 171 14.99 -5.80 -4.82
CA SER A 171 15.62 -5.97 -6.14
C SER A 171 16.35 -7.30 -6.26
N ASN A 172 16.15 -8.00 -7.38
CA ASN A 172 16.89 -9.20 -7.74
C ASN A 172 18.41 -8.95 -7.85
N GLN A 173 18.86 -7.70 -8.02
CA GLN A 173 20.28 -7.38 -7.99
C GLN A 173 20.94 -7.60 -6.62
N LEU A 174 20.15 -7.74 -5.55
CA LEU A 174 20.65 -8.11 -4.22
C LEU A 174 20.64 -9.63 -3.98
N ASP A 175 20.06 -10.40 -4.91
CA ASP A 175 19.98 -11.86 -4.87
C ASP A 175 21.22 -12.50 -5.52
N ASP A 176 22.39 -12.15 -4.98
CA ASP A 176 23.70 -12.61 -5.45
C ASP A 176 24.56 -12.97 -4.24
N LEU A 177 25.34 -14.05 -4.32
CA LEU A 177 26.22 -14.51 -3.24
C LEU A 177 27.39 -13.55 -2.96
N ASN A 178 27.78 -12.72 -3.92
CA ASN A 178 28.79 -11.67 -3.76
C ASN A 178 28.24 -10.44 -3.04
N VAL A 179 26.91 -10.27 -2.99
CA VAL A 179 26.27 -9.22 -2.20
C VAL A 179 26.18 -9.71 -0.76
N PRO A 180 26.81 -9.04 0.22
CA PRO A 180 26.74 -9.47 1.61
C PRO A 180 25.32 -9.39 2.17
N GLU A 181 24.97 -10.32 3.06
CA GLU A 181 23.60 -10.44 3.60
C GLU A 181 23.11 -9.17 4.29
N TYR A 182 24.01 -8.47 4.98
CA TYR A 182 23.67 -7.23 5.71
C TYR A 182 23.15 -6.12 4.79
N VAL A 183 23.47 -6.17 3.49
CA VAL A 183 22.97 -5.21 2.48
C VAL A 183 21.50 -5.50 2.18
N VAL A 184 21.15 -6.78 2.06
CA VAL A 184 19.76 -7.25 1.92
C VAL A 184 18.96 -6.89 3.17
N ASP A 185 19.52 -7.18 4.35
CA ASP A 185 18.90 -6.87 5.64
C ASP A 185 18.64 -5.39 5.82
N TYR A 186 19.61 -4.55 5.47
CA TYR A 186 19.44 -3.12 5.52
C TYR A 186 18.35 -2.63 4.54
N ALA A 187 18.34 -3.13 3.31
CA ALA A 187 17.33 -2.77 2.32
C ALA A 187 15.91 -3.15 2.81
N VAL A 188 15.75 -4.35 3.38
CA VAL A 188 14.48 -4.80 3.97
C VAL A 188 14.11 -3.93 5.18
N TYR A 189 15.05 -3.65 6.08
CA TYR A 189 14.80 -2.86 7.29
C TYR A 189 14.37 -1.42 6.99
N SER A 190 15.03 -0.74 6.04
CA SER A 190 14.65 0.61 5.61
C SER A 190 13.20 0.67 5.13
N GLN A 191 12.78 -0.31 4.32
CA GLN A 191 11.40 -0.37 3.82
C GLN A 191 10.40 -0.81 4.91
N TYR A 192 10.82 -1.67 5.85
CA TYR A 192 10.03 -2.02 7.02
C TYR A 192 9.72 -0.78 7.88
N LEU A 193 10.72 0.07 8.16
CA LEU A 193 10.52 1.33 8.88
C LEU A 193 9.48 2.23 8.19
N LYS A 194 9.56 2.35 6.86
CA LYS A 194 8.57 3.09 6.06
C LYS A 194 7.16 2.50 6.20
N ILE A 195 7.00 1.19 6.29
CA ILE A 195 5.69 0.55 6.48
C ILE A 195 5.15 0.80 7.90
N VAL A 196 5.97 0.61 8.94
CA VAL A 196 5.48 0.67 10.33
C VAL A 196 5.29 2.10 10.83
N LYS A 197 6.03 3.06 10.28
CA LYS A 197 5.94 4.48 10.66
C LYS A 197 5.21 5.31 9.63
N GLY A 198 5.45 5.06 8.35
CA GLY A 198 4.73 5.73 7.28
C GLY A 198 3.34 5.16 7.19
N ALA A 199 2.36 5.81 7.82
CA ALA A 199 0.96 5.57 7.51
C ALA A 199 0.30 6.83 6.99
N GLU A 200 0.94 7.58 6.08
CA GLU A 200 0.32 8.66 5.28
C GLU A 200 -0.72 8.14 4.28
N VAL A 201 -1.41 7.06 4.64
CA VAL A 201 -2.51 6.51 3.84
C VAL A 201 -3.72 7.38 4.17
N PHE A 202 -4.32 8.01 3.16
CA PHE A 202 -5.52 8.85 3.35
C PHE A 202 -5.31 10.06 4.29
N GLY A 203 -4.10 10.62 4.33
CA GLY A 203 -3.80 11.82 5.12
C GLY A 203 -3.89 11.62 6.63
N PHE A 204 -3.94 10.37 7.09
CA PHE A 204 -3.65 10.05 8.48
C PHE A 204 -2.14 10.05 8.65
N THR A 205 -1.61 10.55 9.75
CA THR A 205 -0.21 10.31 10.11
C THR A 205 -0.25 9.71 11.50
N THR A 206 0.25 8.49 11.66
CA THR A 206 0.45 7.89 12.98
C THR A 206 1.79 8.32 13.55
N GLU A 207 2.84 8.23 12.74
CA GLU A 207 4.21 8.69 13.02
C GLU A 207 4.86 9.15 11.70
N VAL A 208 5.99 9.87 11.77
CA VAL A 208 6.74 10.27 10.58
C VAL A 208 8.03 9.48 10.56
N TYR A 209 8.21 8.64 9.54
CA TYR A 209 9.49 7.97 9.29
C TYR A 209 10.60 9.02 9.13
N THR A 210 11.74 8.81 9.79
CA THR A 210 12.94 9.61 9.57
C THR A 210 14.14 8.73 9.23
N ARG A 211 14.99 9.19 8.32
CA ARG A 211 16.19 8.44 7.90
C ARG A 211 17.17 8.19 9.04
N GLU A 212 17.13 8.99 10.10
CA GLU A 212 17.97 8.81 11.30
C GLU A 212 17.71 7.48 12.00
N GLU A 213 16.50 6.94 11.91
CA GLU A 213 16.11 5.69 12.54
C GLU A 213 16.73 4.47 11.86
N GLU A 214 17.16 4.63 10.60
CA GLU A 214 17.91 3.60 9.88
C GLU A 214 19.28 3.35 10.51
N LYS A 215 19.83 4.33 11.25
CA LYS A 215 21.13 4.21 11.94
C LYS A 215 21.10 3.25 13.12
N MET A 216 19.91 2.77 13.53
CA MET A 216 19.79 1.66 14.48
C MET A 216 20.27 0.32 13.89
N PHE A 217 20.42 0.23 12.57
CA PHE A 217 21.05 -0.91 11.93
C PHE A 217 22.57 -0.78 12.07
N ASP A 218 23.22 -1.69 12.82
CA ASP A 218 24.65 -1.61 13.17
C ASP A 218 25.58 -1.36 11.97
N ARG A 219 25.23 -1.90 10.80
CA ARG A 219 26.03 -1.79 9.57
C ARG A 219 25.51 -0.76 8.58
N TYR A 220 24.72 0.21 9.04
CA TYR A 220 24.06 1.26 8.23
C TYR A 220 25.01 1.87 7.19
N HIS A 221 26.14 2.42 7.65
CA HIS A 221 27.09 3.09 6.77
C HIS A 221 27.79 2.14 5.78
N GLU A 222 28.00 0.88 6.15
CA GLU A 222 28.60 -0.11 5.24
C GLU A 222 27.60 -0.55 4.17
N ALA A 223 26.32 -0.65 4.53
CA ALA A 223 25.25 -1.04 3.62
C ALA A 223 24.99 0.05 2.60
N GLU A 224 24.84 1.31 3.03
CA GLU A 224 24.73 2.48 2.15
C GLU A 224 25.88 2.56 1.15
N ARG A 225 27.13 2.45 1.61
CA ARG A 225 28.30 2.44 0.71
C ARG A 225 28.27 1.30 -0.30
N MET A 226 27.72 0.14 0.08
CA MET A 226 27.62 -0.98 -0.85
C MET A 226 26.54 -0.74 -1.90
N LEU A 227 25.37 -0.25 -1.50
CA LEU A 227 24.30 0.14 -2.41
C LEU A 227 24.78 1.22 -3.39
N ASP A 228 25.48 2.24 -2.91
CA ASP A 228 26.07 3.28 -3.75
C ASP A 228 27.04 2.70 -4.80
N ARG A 229 27.91 1.75 -4.40
CA ARG A 229 28.83 1.06 -5.34
C ARG A 229 28.09 0.23 -6.39
N MET A 230 26.93 -0.31 -6.04
CA MET A 230 26.05 -1.03 -6.95
C MET A 230 25.18 -0.09 -7.79
N ALA A 231 25.29 1.23 -7.59
CA ALA A 231 24.41 2.24 -8.18
C ALA A 231 22.91 2.02 -7.85
N LEU A 232 22.64 1.53 -6.63
CA LEU A 232 21.29 1.30 -6.10
C LEU A 232 20.94 2.30 -4.99
N TYR A 233 19.65 2.62 -4.87
CA TYR A 233 19.13 3.49 -3.79
C TYR A 233 17.84 2.94 -3.16
N LEU A 234 17.46 3.45 -1.96
CA LEU A 234 16.30 3.03 -1.15
C LEU A 234 15.14 4.01 -1.15
#